data_AF-A0A532TXX3-F1
#
_entry.id   AF-A0A532TXX3-F1
#
_cell.length_a   1.000
_cell.length_b   1.000
_cell.length_c   1.000
_cell.angle_alpha   90.00
_cell.angle_beta   90.00
_cell.angle_gamma   90.00
#
_symmetry.space_group_name_H-M   'P 1'
#
loop_
_entity.id
_entity.type
_entity.pdbx_description
1 polymer ?
#
loop_
_entity_poly.entity_id
_entity_poly.type
_entity_poly.pdbx_seq_one_letter_code
_entity_poly.pdbx_strand_id
1 'polypeptide(L)'
;MMHNNMENLPSDYEKDLSILENQITELFALLEKKEIQVSQLKDENAELSARIQNLQKQLNQPQQQVSPPQQQVSPPQQQVSPPQHTNQQIDTIRVPNQDISIATSPSTSYSTLKRKCPKCGAMGFAIKEVYDKTRLISYVPTRIYAKKRVCTKCRYEF
;
A
#
# COMPACT_ATOMS: atom_id res chain seq x y z
N MET A 1 11.89 10.28 77.66
CA MET A 1 10.99 9.52 76.76
C MET A 1 11.41 9.80 75.32
N MET A 2 12.21 8.94 74.69
CA MET A 2 12.64 9.11 73.27
C MET A 2 13.06 7.74 72.64
N HIS A 3 12.32 6.65 72.83
CA HIS A 3 12.70 5.33 72.28
C HIS A 3 11.56 4.62 71.52
N ASN A 4 10.80 5.32 70.67
CA ASN A 4 9.68 4.71 69.92
C ASN A 4 9.76 4.91 68.39
N ASN A 5 10.93 5.28 67.83
CA ASN A 5 11.05 5.66 66.41
C ASN A 5 12.10 4.87 65.60
N MET A 6 12.55 3.71 66.10
CA MET A 6 13.50 2.84 65.38
C MET A 6 12.95 1.43 65.09
N GLU A 7 11.76 1.08 65.59
CA GLU A 7 11.15 -0.25 65.40
C GLU A 7 10.28 -0.37 64.14
N ASN A 8 9.91 0.74 63.47
CA ASN A 8 9.08 0.72 62.26
C ASN A 8 9.87 0.78 60.95
N LEU A 9 11.12 1.26 60.96
CA LEU A 9 11.95 1.33 59.74
C LEU A 9 12.16 -0.04 59.06
N PRO A 10 12.51 -1.12 59.80
CA PRO A 10 12.77 -2.43 59.18
C PRO A 10 11.55 -3.01 58.45
N SER A 11 10.35 -2.79 58.99
CA SER A 11 9.10 -3.35 58.44
C SER A 11 8.67 -2.69 57.13
N ASP A 12 8.95 -1.40 56.95
CA ASP A 12 8.60 -0.72 55.71
C ASP A 12 9.55 -1.10 54.57
N TYR A 13 10.84 -1.31 54.85
CA TYR A 13 11.77 -1.84 53.86
C TYR A 13 11.42 -3.27 53.40
N GLU A 14 10.93 -4.14 54.30
CA GLU A 14 10.47 -5.49 53.94
C GLU A 14 9.26 -5.46 52.99
N LYS A 15 8.31 -4.53 53.22
CA LYS A 15 7.17 -4.34 52.33
C LYS A 15 7.62 -3.86 50.95
N ASP A 16 8.53 -2.88 50.91
CA ASP A 16 9.07 -2.35 49.66
C ASP A 16 9.84 -3.42 48.88
N LEU A 17 10.61 -4.27 49.56
CA LEU A 17 11.29 -5.41 48.95
C LEU A 17 10.28 -6.40 48.36
N SER A 18 9.24 -6.77 49.10
CA SER A 18 8.20 -7.66 48.60
C SER A 18 7.45 -7.08 47.39
N ILE A 19 7.17 -5.78 47.40
CA ILE A 19 6.55 -5.09 46.27
C ILE A 19 7.48 -5.12 45.04
N LEU A 20 8.77 -4.88 45.24
CA LEU A 20 9.76 -4.88 44.16
C LEU A 20 9.95 -6.29 43.57
N GLU A 21 10.01 -7.33 44.41
CA GLU A 21 10.08 -8.73 43.99
C GLU A 21 8.88 -9.14 43.13
N ASN A 22 7.66 -8.72 43.54
CA ASN A 22 6.45 -8.96 42.77
C ASN A 22 6.49 -8.25 41.40
N GLN A 23 6.93 -6.99 41.37
CA GLN A 23 7.10 -6.25 40.11
C GLN A 23 8.14 -6.91 39.19
N ILE A 24 9.26 -7.37 39.74
CA ILE A 24 10.28 -8.08 38.97
C ILE A 24 9.69 -9.35 38.35
N THR A 25 8.92 -10.12 39.13
CA THR A 25 8.28 -11.36 38.65
C THR A 25 7.25 -11.08 37.55
N GLU A 26 6.44 -10.03 37.71
CA GLU A 26 5.47 -9.63 36.68
C GLU A 26 6.16 -9.17 35.39
N LEU A 27 7.25 -8.41 35.50
CA LEU A 27 8.04 -7.98 34.35
C LEU A 27 8.68 -9.16 33.62
N PHE A 28 9.20 -10.15 34.33
CA PHE A 28 9.74 -11.37 33.72
C PHE A 28 8.66 -12.15 32.97
N ALA A 29 7.48 -12.33 33.57
CA ALA A 29 6.36 -13.02 32.91
C ALA A 29 5.88 -12.27 31.66
N LEU A 30 5.86 -10.92 31.72
CA LEU A 30 5.52 -10.09 30.56
C LEU A 30 6.56 -10.21 29.45
N LEU A 31 7.84 -10.25 29.80
CA LEU A 31 8.95 -10.39 28.86
C LEU A 31 8.89 -11.73 28.14
N GLU A 32 8.73 -12.84 28.87
CA GLU A 32 8.56 -14.19 28.30
C GLU A 32 7.37 -14.23 27.32
N LYS A 33 6.22 -13.68 27.72
CA LYS A 33 5.03 -13.59 26.85
C LYS A 33 5.32 -12.82 25.56
N LYS A 34 6.10 -11.73 25.65
CA LYS A 34 6.47 -10.90 24.50
C LYS A 34 7.46 -11.61 23.58
N GLU A 35 8.41 -12.36 24.13
CA GLU A 35 9.34 -13.18 23.34
C GLU A 35 8.59 -14.26 22.55
N ILE A 36 7.65 -14.96 23.19
CA ILE A 36 6.79 -15.94 22.52
C ILE A 36 5.98 -15.28 21.38
N GLN A 37 5.37 -14.12 21.65
CA GLN A 37 4.62 -13.38 20.64
C GLN A 37 5.49 -12.98 19.44
N VAL A 38 6.73 -12.53 19.68
CA VAL A 38 7.67 -12.19 18.60
C VAL A 38 8.06 -13.43 17.79
N SER A 39 8.27 -14.58 18.43
CA SER A 39 8.56 -15.83 17.71
C SER A 39 7.41 -16.21 16.79
N GLN A 40 6.17 -16.22 17.28
CA GLN A 40 4.98 -16.56 16.50
C GLN A 40 4.82 -15.64 15.28
N LEU A 41 5.00 -14.32 15.47
CA LEU A 41 4.90 -13.35 14.37
C LEU A 41 6.03 -13.49 13.34
N LYS A 42 7.22 -13.97 13.75
CA LYS A 42 8.31 -14.28 12.81
C LYS A 42 7.96 -15.50 11.96
N ASP A 43 7.41 -16.54 12.58
CA ASP A 43 7.00 -17.77 11.89
C ASP A 43 5.88 -17.49 10.89
N GLU A 44 4.85 -16.73 11.30
CA GLU A 44 3.75 -16.32 10.42
C GLU A 44 4.24 -15.48 9.23
N ASN A 45 5.16 -14.54 9.47
CA ASN A 45 5.76 -13.75 8.39
C ASN A 45 6.56 -14.62 7.41
N ALA A 46 7.29 -15.62 7.91
CA ALA A 46 8.03 -16.55 7.06
C ALA A 46 7.09 -17.38 6.19
N GLU A 47 5.99 -17.89 6.77
CA GLU A 47 4.96 -18.65 6.04
C GLU A 47 4.27 -17.79 4.96
N LEU A 48 3.83 -16.58 5.32
CA LEU A 48 3.20 -15.65 4.38
C LEU A 48 4.16 -15.28 3.24
N SER A 49 5.43 -15.04 3.55
CA SER A 49 6.46 -14.78 2.54
C SER A 49 6.66 -15.95 1.59
N ALA A 50 6.70 -17.18 2.10
CA ALA A 50 6.78 -18.39 1.29
C ALA A 50 5.55 -18.56 0.38
N ARG A 51 4.35 -18.25 0.90
CA ARG A 51 3.10 -18.29 0.12
C ARG A 51 3.09 -17.24 -0.99
N ILE A 52 3.55 -16.03 -0.72
CA ILE A 52 3.69 -14.96 -1.72
C ILE A 52 4.64 -15.41 -2.84
N GLN A 53 5.81 -15.96 -2.49
CA GLN A 53 6.75 -16.47 -3.48
C GLN A 53 6.15 -17.60 -4.33
N ASN A 54 5.40 -18.51 -3.72
CA ASN A 54 4.73 -19.59 -4.45
C ASN A 54 3.70 -19.05 -5.44
N LEU A 55 2.85 -18.11 -5.01
CA LEU A 55 1.85 -17.48 -5.89
C LEU A 55 2.51 -16.68 -7.04
N GLN A 56 3.61 -15.97 -6.76
CA GLN A 56 4.38 -15.28 -7.82
C GLN A 56 4.92 -16.26 -8.86
N LYS A 57 5.43 -17.44 -8.43
CA LYS A 57 5.86 -18.50 -9.36
C LYS A 57 4.70 -19.04 -10.20
N GLN A 58 3.52 -19.22 -9.60
CA GLN A 58 2.33 -19.66 -10.33
C GLN A 58 1.87 -18.62 -11.37
N LEU A 59 1.98 -17.32 -11.09
CA LEU A 59 1.62 -16.26 -12.05
C LEU A 59 2.62 -16.12 -13.20
N ASN A 60 3.90 -16.43 -12.98
CA ASN A 60 4.93 -16.35 -14.02
C ASN A 60 4.98 -17.59 -14.95
N GLN A 61 4.48 -18.75 -14.52
CA GLN A 61 4.44 -19.96 -15.38
C GLN A 61 3.56 -19.82 -16.64
N PRO A 62 2.35 -19.22 -16.60
CA PRO A 62 1.53 -18.99 -17.77
C PRO A 62 2.17 -18.16 -18.88
N GLN A 63 3.21 -17.35 -18.60
CA GLN A 63 3.89 -16.54 -19.63
C GLN A 63 4.86 -17.34 -20.52
N GLN A 64 5.35 -18.52 -20.10
CA GLN A 64 6.30 -19.30 -20.91
C GLN A 64 5.65 -20.26 -21.91
N GLN A 65 4.33 -20.45 -21.88
CA GLN A 65 3.61 -21.31 -22.84
C GLN A 65 2.93 -20.54 -23.98
N VAL A 66 3.07 -19.21 -24.06
CA VAL A 66 2.49 -18.38 -25.12
C VAL A 66 3.56 -17.82 -26.07
N SER A 67 4.48 -18.67 -26.51
CA SER A 67 5.25 -18.37 -27.73
C SER A 67 4.37 -18.74 -28.92
N PRO A 68 4.03 -17.81 -29.84
CA PRO A 68 3.24 -18.18 -31.01
C PRO A 68 4.04 -19.14 -31.89
N PRO A 69 3.43 -20.21 -32.44
CA PRO A 69 4.08 -20.99 -33.48
C PRO A 69 4.20 -20.09 -34.71
N GLN A 70 5.42 -19.60 -35.00
CA GLN A 70 5.73 -19.04 -36.31
C GLN A 70 5.69 -20.18 -37.33
N GLN A 71 4.49 -20.52 -37.79
CA GLN A 71 4.33 -21.32 -39.00
C GLN A 71 4.80 -20.47 -40.18
N GLN A 72 5.95 -20.89 -40.72
CA GLN A 72 6.44 -20.53 -42.04
C GLN A 72 5.33 -20.73 -43.06
N VAL A 73 4.82 -19.64 -43.63
CA VAL A 73 4.13 -19.68 -44.92
C VAL A 73 4.97 -18.87 -45.90
N SER A 74 5.78 -19.59 -46.67
CA SER A 74 6.48 -19.07 -47.84
C SER A 74 5.45 -18.73 -48.93
N PRO A 75 5.45 -17.51 -49.51
CA PRO A 75 4.75 -17.30 -50.77
C PRO A 75 5.61 -17.79 -51.96
N PRO A 76 5.03 -18.47 -52.97
CA PRO A 76 5.74 -18.83 -54.19
C PRO A 76 6.10 -17.57 -54.98
N GLN A 77 7.33 -17.53 -55.50
CA GLN A 77 7.80 -16.50 -56.42
C GLN A 77 6.95 -16.45 -57.69
N GLN A 78 6.52 -15.26 -58.10
CA GLN A 78 6.35 -14.94 -59.51
C GLN A 78 7.00 -13.58 -59.81
N GLN A 79 8.08 -13.67 -60.60
CA GLN A 79 8.75 -12.57 -61.25
C GLN A 79 7.84 -11.95 -62.32
N VAL A 80 7.77 -10.62 -62.36
CA VAL A 80 7.80 -9.82 -63.61
C VAL A 80 8.12 -8.37 -63.25
N SER A 81 9.10 -7.77 -63.93
CA SER A 81 9.53 -6.37 -63.84
C SER A 81 9.13 -5.61 -65.14
N PRO A 82 9.48 -4.30 -65.34
CA PRO A 82 8.66 -3.09 -65.13
C PRO A 82 8.43 -2.29 -66.45
N PRO A 83 7.86 -1.04 -66.46
CA PRO A 83 8.73 0.15 -66.34
C PRO A 83 8.11 1.44 -65.70
N GLN A 84 9.03 2.19 -65.06
CA GLN A 84 9.23 3.64 -64.87
C GLN A 84 8.06 4.67 -64.91
N HIS A 85 8.01 5.57 -63.91
CA HIS A 85 8.25 7.02 -64.08
C HIS A 85 8.30 7.79 -62.73
N THR A 86 9.43 8.48 -62.51
CA THR A 86 9.65 9.79 -61.86
C THR A 86 8.54 10.44 -61.00
N ASN A 87 8.83 10.77 -59.73
CA ASN A 87 9.31 12.11 -59.34
C ASN A 87 9.63 12.26 -57.84
N GLN A 88 10.53 13.20 -57.58
CA GLN A 88 11.18 13.55 -56.32
C GLN A 88 10.23 14.26 -55.33
N GLN A 89 10.43 14.07 -54.02
CA GLN A 89 10.81 15.16 -53.11
C GLN A 89 11.20 14.64 -51.72
N ILE A 90 12.35 15.13 -51.29
CA ILE A 90 13.00 14.93 -50.00
C ILE A 90 12.48 16.06 -49.10
N ASP A 91 12.03 15.74 -47.88
CA ASP A 91 12.12 16.71 -46.80
C ASP A 91 12.33 16.03 -45.45
N THR A 92 13.47 16.37 -44.85
CA THR A 92 13.95 15.94 -43.54
C THR A 92 13.80 17.13 -42.61
N ILE A 93 12.82 17.14 -41.68
CA ILE A 93 12.81 18.07 -40.54
C ILE A 93 12.11 17.31 -39.37
N ARG A 94 12.89 16.78 -38.41
CA ARG A 94 13.32 17.41 -37.14
C ARG A 94 12.25 17.36 -36.04
N VAL A 95 12.54 16.53 -35.05
CA VAL A 95 11.93 16.46 -33.72
C VAL A 95 12.01 17.82 -33.00
N PRO A 96 10.96 18.23 -32.28
CA PRO A 96 11.13 19.03 -31.07
C PRO A 96 10.65 18.26 -29.84
N ASN A 97 11.64 18.01 -29.00
CA ASN A 97 11.55 17.76 -27.57
C ASN A 97 10.64 18.83 -26.94
N GLN A 98 9.61 18.46 -26.18
CA GLN A 98 8.91 19.39 -25.30
C GLN A 98 8.97 18.88 -23.87
N ASP A 99 9.58 19.73 -23.06
CA ASP A 99 9.96 19.56 -21.67
C ASP A 99 8.77 19.24 -20.77
N ILE A 100 8.83 18.07 -20.13
CA ILE A 100 7.97 17.76 -19.00
C ILE A 100 8.54 18.51 -17.80
N SER A 101 7.98 19.70 -17.54
CA SER A 101 8.29 20.49 -16.37
C SER A 101 7.88 19.73 -15.10
N ILE A 102 8.88 19.19 -14.41
CA ILE A 102 8.76 18.70 -13.04
C ILE A 102 8.64 19.94 -12.15
N ALA A 103 7.43 20.21 -11.66
CA ALA A 103 7.18 21.25 -10.69
C ALA A 103 7.08 20.66 -9.27
N THR A 104 7.91 21.24 -8.43
CA THR A 104 8.17 20.97 -7.02
C THR A 104 7.02 21.42 -6.10
N SER A 105 6.87 20.70 -4.99
CA SER A 105 6.33 21.13 -3.68
C SER A 105 4.82 21.01 -3.37
N PRO A 106 4.47 20.61 -2.11
CA PRO A 106 3.13 20.19 -1.74
C PRO A 106 2.29 21.41 -1.33
N SER A 107 1.35 21.80 -2.19
CA SER A 107 0.28 22.71 -1.80
C SER A 107 -1.01 21.92 -1.68
N THR A 108 -1.59 21.94 -0.48
CA THR A 108 -2.92 21.45 -0.12
C THR A 108 -3.98 22.20 -0.94
N SER A 109 -4.10 21.86 -2.21
CA SER A 109 -5.16 22.35 -3.07
C SER A 109 -6.33 21.38 -2.92
N TYR A 110 -7.38 21.84 -2.24
CA TYR A 110 -8.71 21.26 -2.35
C TYR A 110 -9.08 21.30 -3.83
N SER A 111 -8.82 20.21 -4.54
CA SER A 111 -9.24 20.00 -5.92
C SER A 111 -10.76 19.93 -5.93
N THR A 112 -11.40 21.10 -6.01
CA THR A 112 -12.78 21.24 -6.47
C THR A 112 -12.80 20.99 -7.98
N LEU A 113 -12.34 19.82 -8.40
CA LEU A 113 -12.81 19.21 -9.64
C LEU A 113 -14.33 19.17 -9.50
N LYS A 114 -15.06 19.76 -10.46
CA LYS A 114 -16.54 19.90 -10.43
C LYS A 114 -17.22 18.53 -10.39
N ARG A 115 -17.25 17.89 -9.22
CA ARG A 115 -17.80 16.54 -9.01
C ARG A 115 -19.31 16.66 -8.89
N LYS A 116 -20.03 15.86 -9.67
CA LYS A 116 -21.50 15.79 -9.73
C LYS A 116 -21.96 14.47 -9.10
N CYS A 117 -22.99 14.53 -8.24
CA CYS A 117 -23.64 13.34 -7.72
C CYS A 117 -24.32 12.59 -8.88
N PRO A 118 -24.03 11.29 -9.09
CA PRO A 118 -24.66 10.52 -10.16
C PRO A 118 -26.15 10.28 -9.93
N LYS A 119 -26.64 10.35 -8.67
CA LYS A 119 -28.05 10.12 -8.33
C LYS A 119 -28.93 11.36 -8.46
N CYS A 120 -28.48 12.53 -8.00
CA CYS A 120 -29.32 13.74 -7.95
C CYS A 120 -28.73 14.95 -8.66
N GLY A 121 -27.54 14.82 -9.25
CA GLY A 121 -26.89 15.90 -9.97
C GLY A 121 -26.34 17.05 -9.12
N ALA A 122 -26.45 16.99 -7.78
CA ALA A 122 -25.86 17.98 -6.90
C ALA A 122 -24.33 18.05 -7.07
N MET A 123 -23.75 19.24 -6.93
CA MET A 123 -22.35 19.51 -7.26
C MET A 123 -21.66 20.37 -6.20
N GLY A 124 -20.32 20.41 -6.25
CA GLY A 124 -19.50 21.22 -5.34
C GLY A 124 -19.63 20.77 -3.89
N PHE A 125 -19.99 21.70 -2.99
CA PHE A 125 -20.12 21.47 -1.54
C PHE A 125 -21.15 20.40 -1.16
N ALA A 126 -22.02 19.99 -2.09
CA ALA A 126 -22.95 18.89 -1.86
C ALA A 126 -22.28 17.51 -1.88
N ILE A 127 -21.00 17.40 -2.24
CA ILE A 127 -20.22 16.15 -2.28
C ILE A 127 -19.15 16.20 -1.19
N LYS A 128 -19.24 15.28 -0.22
CA LYS A 128 -18.27 15.14 0.87
C LYS A 128 -17.47 13.85 0.70
N GLU A 129 -16.17 13.89 0.99
CA GLU A 129 -15.36 12.67 1.13
C GLU A 129 -15.45 12.13 2.56
N VAL A 130 -15.67 10.83 2.69
CA VAL A 130 -15.78 10.10 3.96
C VAL A 130 -14.98 8.81 3.85
N TYR A 131 -14.37 8.37 4.95
CA TYR A 131 -13.69 7.08 4.99
C TYR A 131 -14.67 5.92 4.88
N ASP A 132 -14.34 4.97 4.00
CA ASP A 132 -15.03 3.70 3.86
C ASP A 132 -14.37 2.66 4.76
N LYS A 133 -14.95 2.45 5.95
CA LYS A 133 -14.44 1.48 6.93
C LYS A 133 -14.51 0.02 6.43
N THR A 134 -15.25 -0.26 5.35
CA THR A 134 -15.33 -1.59 4.75
C THR A 134 -14.19 -1.89 3.79
N ARG A 135 -13.53 -0.85 3.27
CA ARG A 135 -12.42 -0.97 2.31
C ARG A 135 -11.13 -0.48 2.95
N LEU A 136 -10.38 -1.42 3.51
CA LEU A 136 -9.07 -1.13 4.04
C LEU A 136 -7.99 -1.25 2.95
N ILE A 137 -7.10 -0.25 2.90
CA ILE A 137 -5.94 -0.20 2.01
C ILE A 137 -4.72 -0.84 2.67
N SER A 138 -4.40 -0.49 3.91
CA SER A 138 -3.27 -1.10 4.65
C SER A 138 -3.47 -1.10 6.17
N TYR A 139 -2.72 -1.97 6.87
CA TYR A 139 -2.75 -2.13 8.33
C TYR A 139 -1.50 -1.60 9.06
N VAL A 140 -0.42 -1.26 8.35
CA VAL A 140 0.90 -0.95 8.96
C VAL A 140 1.43 0.38 8.40
N PRO A 141 1.87 1.33 9.24
CA PRO A 141 1.88 1.32 10.71
C PRO A 141 0.51 1.63 11.36
N THR A 142 -0.45 2.16 10.61
CA THR A 142 -1.83 2.42 11.07
C THR A 142 -2.84 1.97 10.03
N ARG A 143 -4.10 1.77 10.44
CA ARG A 143 -5.19 1.38 9.52
C ARG A 143 -5.54 2.52 8.58
N ILE A 144 -5.26 2.34 7.30
CA ILE A 144 -5.61 3.31 6.25
C ILE A 144 -6.83 2.78 5.49
N TYR A 145 -7.94 3.52 5.57
CA TYR A 145 -9.18 3.21 4.86
C TYR A 145 -9.27 3.97 3.54
N ALA A 146 -9.92 3.37 2.55
CA ALA A 146 -10.26 4.05 1.31
C ALA A 146 -11.23 5.22 1.58
N LYS A 147 -11.22 6.21 0.69
CA LYS A 147 -12.19 7.31 0.72
C LYS A 147 -13.30 7.02 -0.29
N LYS A 148 -14.55 7.22 0.14
CA LYS A 148 -15.74 7.26 -0.72
C LYS A 148 -16.36 8.66 -0.69
N ARG A 149 -17.18 8.98 -1.67
CA ARG A 149 -17.90 10.25 -1.75
C ARG A 149 -19.35 10.02 -1.36
N VAL A 150 -19.88 10.96 -0.59
CA VAL A 150 -21.28 10.95 -0.15
C VAL A 150 -21.92 12.26 -0.55
N CYS A 151 -23.05 12.16 -1.26
CA CYS A 151 -23.86 13.33 -1.54
C CYS A 151 -24.68 13.71 -0.31
N THR A 152 -24.53 14.95 0.17
CA THR A 152 -25.26 15.44 1.36
C THR A 152 -26.75 15.68 1.07
N LYS A 153 -27.14 15.85 -0.20
CA LYS A 153 -28.53 16.05 -0.62
C LYS A 153 -29.33 14.75 -0.65
N CYS A 154 -28.82 13.71 -1.33
CA CYS A 154 -29.56 12.46 -1.54
C CYS A 154 -28.97 11.23 -0.84
N ARG A 155 -27.92 11.42 -0.02
CA ARG A 155 -27.21 10.40 0.75
C ARG A 155 -26.59 9.26 -0.10
N TYR A 156 -26.48 9.45 -1.41
CA TYR A 156 -25.87 8.46 -2.28
C TYR A 156 -24.35 8.41 -2.10
N GLU A 157 -23.82 7.20 -2.01
CA GLU A 157 -22.40 6.91 -1.84
C GLU A 157 -21.80 6.38 -3.15
N PHE A 158 -20.62 6.87 -3.54
CA PHE A 158 -19.95 6.50 -4.78
C PHE A 158 -18.45 6.81 -4.77
#